data_AF-A0A1G7WNJ5-F1
#
_entry.id   AF-A0A1G7WNJ5-F1
#
_cell.length_a   1.000
_cell.length_b   1.000
_cell.length_c   1.000
_cell.angle_alpha   90.00
_cell.angle_beta   90.00
_cell.angle_gamma   90.00
#
_symmetry.space_group_name_H-M   'P 1'
#
loop_
_entity.id
_entity.type
_entity.pdbx_description
1 polymer ?
#
loop_
_entity_poly.entity_id
_entity_poly.type
_entity_poly.pdbx_seq_one_letter_code
_entity_poly.pdbx_strand_id
1 'polypeptide(L)'
;MYQEHAQRILDLLHKNPTRGVITAAEAAQALSILEHEVAETKLHPENDVEHDIHSHEQEEGETREHAMAQRVGFSARAYPLLEMLRTAKAENEHIIWGI
;
A
#
# COMPACT_ATOMS: atom_id res chain seq x y z
N MET A 1 -4.45 3.08 -12.77
CA MET A 1 -5.25 1.91 -12.32
C MET A 1 -4.60 1.05 -11.22
N TYR A 2 -3.36 0.51 -11.34
CA TYR A 2 -2.67 -0.15 -10.19
C TYR A 2 -1.51 0.67 -9.58
N GLN A 3 -0.95 1.58 -10.36
CA GLN A 3 0.31 2.26 -10.04
C GLN A 3 0.16 3.32 -8.96
N GLU A 4 -0.94 4.09 -8.95
CA GLU A 4 -1.18 5.17 -7.99
C GLU A 4 -1.40 4.66 -6.55
N HIS A 5 -1.97 3.46 -6.43
CA HIS A 5 -2.23 2.85 -5.13
C HIS A 5 -0.96 2.23 -4.52
N ALA A 6 -0.12 1.61 -5.36
CA ALA A 6 1.19 1.14 -4.94
C ALA A 6 2.15 2.32 -4.66
N GLN A 7 1.95 3.46 -5.35
CA GLN A 7 2.78 4.66 -5.21
C GLN A 7 2.86 5.11 -3.74
N ARG A 8 1.73 5.26 -3.05
CA ARG A 8 1.71 5.71 -1.64
C ARG A 8 2.51 4.77 -0.72
N ILE A 9 2.35 3.46 -0.91
CA ILE A 9 3.06 2.45 -0.11
C ILE A 9 4.56 2.50 -0.39
N LEU A 10 4.96 2.69 -1.65
CA LEU A 10 6.36 2.70 -2.04
C LEU A 10 7.05 4.04 -1.75
N ASP A 11 6.33 5.16 -1.83
CA ASP A 11 6.81 6.48 -1.41
C ASP A 11 7.15 6.50 0.08
N LEU A 12 6.31 5.87 0.92
CA LEU A 12 6.58 5.69 2.35
C LEU A 12 7.90 4.94 2.60
N LEU A 13 8.20 3.95 1.76
CA LEU A 13 9.44 3.19 1.82
C LEU A 13 10.60 3.84 1.06
N HIS A 14 10.38 5.02 0.45
CA HIS A 14 11.30 5.70 -0.45
C HIS A 14 11.82 4.79 -1.60
N LYS A 15 10.95 3.95 -2.14
CA LYS A 15 11.25 3.01 -3.23
C LYS A 15 10.53 3.43 -4.51
N ASN A 16 11.15 3.13 -5.65
CA ASN A 16 10.56 3.44 -6.94
C ASN A 16 9.52 2.36 -7.35
N PRO A 17 8.34 2.74 -7.86
CA PRO A 17 7.27 1.83 -8.26
C PRO A 17 7.60 0.96 -9.47
N THR A 18 8.46 1.44 -10.37
CA THR A 18 8.77 0.75 -11.63
C THR A 18 9.91 -0.26 -11.46
N ARG A 19 10.88 0.03 -10.60
CA ARG A 19 12.03 -0.84 -10.37
C ARG A 19 12.61 -0.63 -8.97
N GLY A 20 12.85 -1.71 -8.25
CA GLY A 20 13.43 -1.62 -6.93
C GLY A 20 13.79 -2.96 -6.32
N VAL A 21 14.47 -2.84 -5.18
CA VAL A 21 14.83 -3.97 -4.33
C VAL A 21 14.60 -3.57 -2.86
N ILE A 22 14.02 -4.50 -2.11
CA ILE A 22 14.04 -4.50 -0.65
C ILE A 22 14.90 -5.70 -0.26
N THR A 23 16.05 -5.41 0.33
CA THR A 23 16.96 -6.44 0.83
C THR A 23 16.41 -7.07 2.11
N ALA A 24 16.92 -8.25 2.48
CA ALA A 24 16.48 -8.96 3.68
C ALA A 24 16.76 -8.14 4.95
N ALA A 25 17.86 -7.38 4.94
CA ALA A 25 18.21 -6.44 6.01
C ALA A 25 17.23 -5.26 6.12
N GLU A 26 16.74 -4.75 4.98
CA GLU A 26 15.74 -3.68 4.94
C GLU A 26 14.32 -4.19 5.26
N ALA A 27 14.04 -5.48 5.02
CA ALA A 27 12.69 -6.04 5.15
C ALA A 27 12.10 -5.85 6.55
N ALA A 28 12.90 -5.98 7.62
CA ALA A 28 12.43 -5.78 8.98
C ALA A 28 12.04 -4.31 9.26
N GLN A 29 12.82 -3.36 8.75
CA GLN A 29 12.53 -1.93 8.89
C GLN A 29 11.31 -1.54 8.06
N ALA A 30 11.25 -1.99 6.80
CA ALA A 30 10.12 -1.73 5.91
C ALA A 30 8.82 -2.31 6.46
N LEU A 31 8.86 -3.51 7.05
CA LEU A 31 7.72 -4.12 7.73
C LEU A 31 7.22 -3.23 8.88
N SER A 32 8.12 -2.77 9.75
CA SER A 32 7.74 -1.93 10.89
C SER A 32 7.13 -0.59 10.48
N ILE A 33 7.68 0.04 9.45
CA ILE A 33 7.15 1.31 8.91
C ILE A 33 5.75 1.09 8.34
N LEU A 34 5.56 0.03 7.56
CA LEU A 34 4.28 -0.24 6.91
C LEU A 34 3.21 -0.69 7.92
N GLU A 35 3.57 -1.47 8.93
CA GLU A 35 2.66 -1.84 10.03
C GLU A 35 2.20 -0.61 10.83
N HIS A 36 3.10 0.34 11.09
CA HIS A 36 2.77 1.60 11.75
C HIS A 36 1.75 2.40 10.95
N GLU A 37 2.00 2.64 9.66
CA GLU A 37 1.07 3.40 8.82
C GLU A 37 -0.28 2.71 8.65
N VAL A 38 -0.30 1.38 8.58
CA VAL A 38 -1.55 0.61 8.55
C VAL A 38 -2.33 0.77 9.86
N ALA A 39 -1.66 0.81 11.01
CA ALA A 39 -2.31 1.04 12.29
C ALA A 39 -2.85 2.48 12.40
N GLU A 40 -2.05 3.48 12.03
CA GLU A 40 -2.46 4.89 12.01
C GLU A 40 -3.65 5.13 11.08
N THR A 41 -3.66 4.53 9.89
CA THR A 41 -4.76 4.67 8.93
C THR A 41 -6.05 4.01 9.44
N LYS A 42 -5.95 2.91 10.21
CA LYS A 42 -7.13 2.30 10.84
C LYS A 42 -7.72 3.16 11.95
N LEU A 43 -6.88 3.94 12.64
CA LEU A 43 -7.32 4.89 13.66
C LEU A 43 -7.94 6.15 13.04
N HIS A 44 -7.42 6.57 11.88
CA HIS A 44 -7.83 7.76 11.15
C HIS A 44 -8.29 7.44 9.72
N PRO A 45 -9.48 6.84 9.55
CA PRO A 45 -10.01 6.49 8.24
C PRO A 45 -10.25 7.71 7.34
N GLU A 46 -10.39 8.92 7.89
CA GLU A 46 -10.45 10.17 7.11
C GLU A 46 -9.23 10.37 6.19
N ASN A 47 -8.03 10.00 6.66
CA ASN A 47 -6.79 10.16 5.91
C ASN A 47 -6.73 9.24 4.69
N ASP A 48 -7.39 8.07 4.77
CA ASP A 48 -7.52 7.13 3.66
C ASP A 48 -8.51 7.65 2.61
N VAL A 49 -9.58 8.29 3.08
CA VAL A 49 -10.62 8.85 2.21
C VAL A 49 -10.06 10.01 1.39
N GLU A 50 -9.32 10.94 2.01
CA GLU A 50 -8.79 12.14 1.32
C GLU A 50 -7.84 11.81 0.17
N HIS A 51 -6.96 10.84 0.35
CA HIS A 51 -5.96 10.48 -0.66
C HIS A 51 -6.55 9.76 -1.86
N ASP A 52 -7.71 9.13 -1.67
CA ASP A 52 -8.32 8.25 -2.67
C ASP A 52 -9.44 8.97 -3.44
N ILE A 53 -9.85 10.19 -3.05
CA ILE A 53 -10.81 11.04 -3.80
C ILE A 53 -10.22 11.43 -5.16
N HIS A 54 -8.90 11.51 -5.26
CA HIS A 54 -8.22 11.86 -6.51
C HIS A 54 -8.09 10.71 -7.51
N SER A 55 -8.45 9.47 -7.12
CA SER A 55 -8.16 8.26 -7.91
C SER A 55 -9.39 7.51 -8.42
N HIS A 56 -10.61 7.87 -8.00
CA HIS A 56 -11.83 7.25 -8.52
C HIS A 56 -12.50 8.17 -9.54
N GLU A 57 -12.38 7.79 -10.81
CA GLU A 57 -13.26 8.25 -11.88
C GLU A 57 -14.69 7.85 -11.46
N GLN A 58 -15.53 8.82 -11.11
CA GLN A 58 -16.93 8.56 -10.79
C GLN A 58 -17.59 7.98 -12.05
N GLU A 59 -17.99 6.71 -12.01
CA GLU A 59 -18.84 6.15 -13.07
C GLU A 59 -20.19 6.89 -13.07
N GLU A 60 -20.59 7.37 -14.25
CA GLU A 60 -21.83 8.14 -14.41
C GLU A 60 -23.05 7.32 -13.98
N GLY A 61 -23.57 7.58 -12.78
CA GLY A 61 -24.75 6.91 -12.22
C GLY A 61 -24.52 6.21 -10.88
N GLU A 62 -23.29 6.16 -10.35
CA GLU A 62 -23.04 5.58 -9.03
C GLU A 62 -23.46 6.51 -7.88
N THR A 63 -24.27 5.97 -6.97
CA THR A 63 -24.56 6.64 -5.69
C THR A 63 -23.27 6.71 -4.85
N ARG A 64 -23.05 7.82 -4.14
CA ARG A 64 -21.91 7.99 -3.20
C ARG A 64 -21.72 6.80 -2.27
N GLU A 65 -22.79 6.19 -1.78
CA GLU A 65 -22.72 5.01 -0.91
C GLU A 65 -22.14 3.77 -1.62
N HIS A 66 -22.47 3.55 -2.89
CA HIS A 66 -21.90 2.47 -3.70
C HIS A 66 -20.42 2.71 -4.02
N ALA A 67 -20.05 3.94 -4.34
CA ALA A 67 -18.65 4.32 -4.57
C ALA A 67 -17.80 4.15 -3.29
N MET A 68 -18.37 4.41 -2.11
CA MET A 68 -17.69 4.20 -0.82
C MET A 68 -17.55 2.72 -0.47
N ALA A 69 -18.55 1.89 -0.80
CA ALA A 69 -18.53 0.46 -0.52
C ALA A 69 -17.52 -0.32 -1.39
N GLN A 70 -17.23 0.17 -2.60
CA GLN A 70 -16.25 -0.44 -3.51
C GLN A 70 -14.81 -0.01 -3.24
N ARG A 71 -14.59 0.92 -2.30
CA ARG A 71 -13.28 1.46 -2.02
C ARG A 71 -12.40 0.45 -1.28
N VAL A 72 -11.28 0.09 -1.89
CA VAL A 72 -10.25 -0.72 -1.24
C VAL A 72 -9.39 0.20 -0.36
N GLY A 73 -9.49 0.07 0.96
CA GLY A 73 -8.70 0.89 1.88
C GLY A 73 -7.19 0.61 1.83
N PHE A 74 -6.36 1.55 2.29
CA PHE A 74 -4.89 1.42 2.29
C PHE A 74 -4.42 0.13 2.96
N SER A 75 -5.01 -0.26 4.10
CA SER A 75 -4.63 -1.50 4.81
C SER A 75 -4.83 -2.75 3.95
N ALA A 76 -5.91 -2.81 3.17
CA ALA A 76 -6.18 -3.95 2.30
C ALA A 76 -5.19 -3.99 1.12
N ARG A 77 -4.78 -2.82 0.61
CA ARG A 77 -3.77 -2.70 -0.45
C ARG A 77 -2.34 -3.01 0.02
N ALA A 78 -2.01 -2.67 1.27
CA ALA A 78 -0.69 -2.92 1.86
C ALA A 78 -0.46 -4.39 2.24
N TYR A 79 -1.53 -5.17 2.40
CA TYR A 79 -1.47 -6.53 2.90
C TYR A 79 -0.56 -7.48 2.08
N PRO A 80 -0.62 -7.52 0.73
CA PRO A 80 0.27 -8.38 -0.05
C PRO A 80 1.76 -8.08 0.19
N LEU A 81 2.14 -6.81 0.28
CA LEU A 81 3.53 -6.41 0.53
C LEU A 81 3.95 -6.74 1.96
N LEU A 82 3.06 -6.56 2.95
CA LEU A 82 3.33 -6.96 4.34
C LEU A 82 3.65 -8.45 4.45
N GLU A 83 2.87 -9.30 3.80
CA GLU A 83 3.11 -10.75 3.82
C GLU A 83 4.43 -11.10 3.13
N MET A 84 4.73 -10.48 1.98
CA MET A 84 6.02 -10.65 1.32
C MET A 84 7.19 -10.21 2.22
N LEU A 85 7.05 -9.10 2.95
CA LEU A 85 8.07 -8.63 3.90
C LEU A 85 8.25 -9.58 5.09
N ARG A 86 7.17 -10.20 5.59
CA ARG A 86 7.26 -11.23 6.63
C ARG A 86 8.03 -12.45 6.13
N THR A 87 7.72 -12.94 4.93
CA THR A 87 8.41 -14.08 4.33
C THR A 87 9.88 -13.74 4.03
N ALA A 88 10.15 -12.61 3.39
CA ALA A 88 11.50 -12.15 3.07
C ALA A 88 12.38 -12.02 4.33
N LYS A 89 11.81 -11.52 5.44
CA LYS A 89 12.49 -11.47 6.74
C LYS A 89 12.75 -12.88 7.30
N ALA A 90 11.79 -13.79 7.21
CA ALA A 90 11.89 -15.13 7.77
C ALA A 90 12.89 -16.02 7.01
N GLU A 91 12.90 -15.91 5.68
CA GLU A 91 13.73 -16.72 4.79
C GLU A 91 15.04 -16.01 4.40
N ASN A 92 15.23 -14.77 4.85
CA ASN A 92 16.37 -13.92 4.53
C ASN A 92 16.55 -13.72 3.01
N GLU A 93 15.43 -13.51 2.31
CA GLU A 93 15.37 -13.31 0.86
C GLU A 93 15.13 -11.84 0.48
N HIS A 94 15.38 -11.52 -0.79
CA HIS A 94 15.20 -10.19 -1.36
C HIS A 94 13.89 -10.09 -2.14
N ILE A 95 13.18 -8.97 -1.98
CA ILE A 95 12.03 -8.65 -2.83
C ILE A 95 12.53 -7.76 -3.96
N ILE A 96 12.35 -8.20 -5.21
CA ILE A 96 12.83 -7.50 -6.41
C ILE A 96 11.68 -7.36 -7.40
N TRP A 97 11.57 -6.21 -8.05
CA TRP A 97 10.60 -5.96 -9.12
C TRP A 97 11.19 -5.05 -10.20
N GLY A 98 10.57 -5.05 -11.39
CA GLY A 98 11.01 -4.20 -12.51
C GLY A 98 12.29 -4.68 -13.19
N ILE A 99 12.42 -6.01 -13.33
CA ILE A 99 13.55 -6.66 -14.00
C ILE A 99 13.37 -6.60 -15.52
#